data_AF-A0A3D0Q4I0-F1
#
_entry.id   AF-A0A3D0Q4I0-F1
#
_cell.length_a   1.000
_cell.length_b   1.000
_cell.length_c   1.000
_cell.angle_alpha   90.00
_cell.angle_beta   90.00
_cell.angle_gamma   90.00
#
_symmetry.space_group_name_H-M   'P 1'
#
loop_
_entity.id
_entity.type
_entity.pdbx_description
1 polymer ?
#
loop_
_entity_poly.entity_id
_entity_poly.type
_entity_poly.pdbx_seq_one_letter_code
_entity_poly.pdbx_strand_id
1 'polypeptide(L)'
;MTVIRQQDFIDSIEDALQFISYYHPLDYVKAVEQAYLKEESQAAKDAMAQILINSRMSAEGKRPLCQDTGIVTCFVKIGMGVSWDKTDMTVQQMVDEGTRRAYMNPDNPLRASIVEDPAGARKNTKDNTPAVVHIDTVPGDKIEVMIAAKGGGSENKSKMVMLNPSDDIVEWVLKTLPTMGAGWCPPGMLGLGIGGTAEKAAVLAKESLMDPVDIQELIERGPQTTDEKLRVEIYERVNKLGIGAQGLGGLTTVVDVK
;
A
#
# COMPACT_ATOMS: atom_id res chain seq x y z
N MET A 1 15.98 -19.27 21.86
CA MET A 1 14.98 -19.68 20.84
C MET A 1 13.68 -19.02 21.26
N THR A 2 13.21 -18.08 20.46
CA THR A 2 11.99 -17.32 20.77
C THR A 2 10.81 -18.14 20.28
N VAL A 3 9.90 -18.50 21.18
CA VAL A 3 8.69 -19.24 20.84
C VAL A 3 7.58 -18.25 20.53
N ILE A 4 7.12 -18.22 19.29
CA ILE A 4 5.96 -17.43 18.86
C ILE A 4 4.73 -18.32 18.96
N ARG A 5 3.68 -17.81 19.62
CA ARG A 5 2.41 -18.50 19.69
C ARG A 5 1.64 -18.30 18.40
N GLN A 6 1.14 -19.39 17.83
CA GLN A 6 0.29 -19.39 16.64
C GLN A 6 -0.91 -18.44 16.81
N GLN A 7 -1.51 -18.41 18.01
CA GLN A 7 -2.66 -17.54 18.28
C GLN A 7 -2.28 -16.06 18.26
N ASP A 8 -1.19 -15.68 18.93
CA ASP A 8 -0.74 -14.28 18.97
C ASP A 8 -0.41 -13.73 17.57
N PHE A 9 0.14 -14.57 16.68
CA PHE A 9 0.38 -14.19 15.28
C PHE A 9 -0.94 -13.97 14.51
N ILE A 10 -1.91 -14.88 14.63
CA ILE A 10 -3.22 -14.75 13.98
C ILE A 10 -3.95 -13.50 14.46
N ASP A 11 -3.97 -13.27 15.77
CA ASP A 11 -4.61 -12.10 16.38
C ASP A 11 -3.94 -10.80 15.91
N SER A 12 -2.60 -10.79 15.79
CA SER A 12 -1.87 -9.64 15.25
C SER A 12 -2.25 -9.31 13.80
N ILE A 13 -2.50 -10.32 12.96
CA ILE A 13 -2.97 -10.11 11.57
C ILE A 13 -4.38 -9.53 11.56
N GLU A 14 -5.28 -10.09 12.39
CA GLU A 14 -6.65 -9.61 12.52
C GLU A 14 -6.68 -8.13 12.96
N ASP A 15 -6.00 -7.83 14.05
CA ASP A 15 -5.94 -6.49 14.66
C ASP A 15 -5.33 -5.48 13.69
N ALA A 16 -4.26 -5.85 12.99
CA ALA A 16 -3.63 -4.97 12.01
C ALA A 16 -4.57 -4.64 10.84
N LEU A 17 -5.27 -5.64 10.28
CA LEU A 17 -6.24 -5.42 9.20
C LEU A 17 -7.43 -4.58 9.64
N GLN A 18 -7.92 -4.80 10.85
CA GLN A 18 -8.95 -3.96 11.46
C GLN A 18 -8.46 -2.53 11.63
N PHE A 19 -7.25 -2.33 12.18
CA PHE A 19 -6.65 -1.02 12.39
C PHE A 19 -6.50 -0.23 11.07
N ILE A 20 -5.86 -0.82 10.06
CA ILE A 20 -5.63 -0.13 8.77
C ILE A 20 -6.92 0.06 7.96
N SER A 21 -8.02 -0.62 8.31
CA SER A 21 -9.28 -0.44 7.59
C SER A 21 -9.88 0.96 7.83
N TYR A 22 -9.67 1.57 8.99
CA TYR A 22 -10.26 2.85 9.36
C TYR A 22 -9.27 3.93 9.82
N TYR A 23 -7.97 3.62 9.91
CA TYR A 23 -6.91 4.62 10.14
C TYR A 23 -6.01 4.79 8.92
N HIS A 24 -5.87 6.03 8.46
CA HIS A 24 -4.71 6.41 7.66
C HIS A 24 -3.48 6.62 8.57
N PRO A 25 -2.27 6.29 8.07
CA PRO A 25 -1.02 6.72 8.68
C PRO A 25 -0.94 8.24 8.85
N LEU A 26 -0.36 8.71 9.96
CA LEU A 26 -0.30 10.14 10.31
C LEU A 26 0.50 10.97 9.30
N ASP A 27 1.60 10.40 8.81
CA ASP A 27 2.46 10.96 7.77
C ASP A 27 1.69 11.18 6.45
N TYR A 28 0.85 10.23 6.02
CA TYR A 28 -0.03 10.42 4.86
C TYR A 28 -1.04 11.54 5.09
N VAL A 29 -1.70 11.58 6.25
CA VAL A 29 -2.67 12.63 6.59
C VAL A 29 -2.00 14.01 6.57
N LYS A 30 -0.82 14.15 7.15
CA LYS A 30 -0.02 15.39 7.14
C LYS A 30 0.37 15.79 5.72
N ALA A 31 0.79 14.84 4.89
CA ALA A 31 1.18 15.12 3.51
C ALA A 31 -0.02 15.63 2.68
N VAL A 32 -1.21 15.02 2.84
CA VAL A 32 -2.44 15.49 2.18
C VAL A 32 -2.89 16.84 2.73
N GLU A 33 -2.77 17.09 4.04
CA GLU A 33 -3.06 18.40 4.64
C GLU A 33 -2.15 19.50 4.07
N GLN A 34 -0.84 19.25 3.99
CA GLN A 34 0.11 20.19 3.40
C GLN A 34 -0.20 20.46 1.92
N ALA A 35 -0.58 19.43 1.16
CA ALA A 35 -1.02 19.59 -0.23
C ALA A 35 -2.30 20.42 -0.33
N TYR A 36 -3.29 20.14 0.53
CA TYR A 36 -4.55 20.89 0.62
C TYR A 36 -4.33 22.39 0.90
N LEU A 37 -3.41 22.72 1.81
CA LEU A 37 -3.11 24.11 2.17
C LEU A 37 -2.45 24.88 1.03
N LYS A 38 -1.67 24.20 0.18
CA LYS A 38 -0.97 24.77 -0.98
C LYS A 38 -1.86 24.83 -2.24
N GLU A 39 -2.90 23.99 -2.31
CA GLU A 39 -3.71 23.85 -3.52
C GLU A 39 -4.51 25.11 -3.88
N GLU A 40 -4.46 25.44 -5.17
CA GLU A 40 -5.11 26.60 -5.77
C GLU A 40 -6.38 26.22 -6.55
N SER A 41 -6.42 25.01 -7.13
CA SER A 41 -7.61 24.49 -7.81
C SER A 41 -8.69 24.12 -6.79
N GLN A 42 -9.83 24.82 -6.83
CA GLN A 42 -10.94 24.56 -5.92
C GLN A 42 -11.42 23.11 -5.98
N ALA A 43 -11.52 22.53 -7.18
CA ALA A 43 -11.96 21.15 -7.36
C ALA A 43 -11.00 20.13 -6.72
N ALA A 44 -9.69 20.33 -6.88
CA ALA A 44 -8.67 19.48 -6.26
C ALA A 44 -8.61 19.65 -4.74
N LYS A 45 -8.79 20.89 -4.29
CA LYS A 45 -8.84 21.24 -2.87
C LYS A 45 -10.03 20.59 -2.18
N ASP A 46 -11.21 20.62 -2.81
CA ASP A 46 -12.41 19.95 -2.31
C ASP A 46 -12.24 18.44 -2.27
N ALA A 47 -11.59 17.85 -3.28
CA ALA A 47 -11.27 16.42 -3.29
C ALA A 47 -10.34 16.01 -2.13
N MET A 48 -9.29 16.80 -1.85
CA MET A 48 -8.42 16.54 -0.70
C MET A 48 -9.15 16.77 0.64
N ALA A 49 -10.02 17.77 0.73
CA ALA A 49 -10.86 17.97 1.92
C ALA A 49 -11.75 16.76 2.19
N GLN A 50 -12.35 16.16 1.14
CA GLN A 50 -13.13 14.93 1.27
C GLN A 50 -12.30 13.77 1.81
N ILE A 51 -11.05 13.61 1.35
CA ILE A 51 -10.13 12.57 1.87
C ILE A 51 -9.87 12.79 3.36
N LEU A 52 -9.55 14.02 3.78
CA LEU A 52 -9.24 14.36 5.18
C LEU A 52 -10.47 14.19 6.09
N ILE A 53 -11.65 14.65 5.64
CA ILE A 53 -12.91 14.49 6.37
C ILE A 53 -13.26 13.01 6.50
N ASN A 54 -13.16 12.24 5.42
CA ASN A 54 -13.40 10.80 5.44
C ASN A 54 -12.44 10.08 6.38
N SER A 55 -11.14 10.42 6.34
CA SER A 55 -10.12 9.88 7.24
C SER A 55 -10.51 10.07 8.71
N ARG A 56 -10.94 11.29 9.07
CA ARG A 56 -11.41 11.59 10.43
C ARG A 56 -12.68 10.81 10.79
N MET A 57 -13.68 10.80 9.90
CA MET A 57 -14.95 10.12 10.15
C MET A 57 -14.77 8.60 10.31
N SER A 58 -13.89 7.99 9.51
CA SER A 58 -13.53 6.58 9.63
C SER A 58 -12.85 6.29 10.97
N ALA A 59 -11.88 7.11 11.37
CA ALA A 59 -11.17 6.98 12.64
C ALA A 59 -12.10 7.10 13.86
N GLU A 60 -13.03 8.07 13.86
CA GLU A 60 -14.01 8.27 14.95
C GLU A 60 -15.10 7.19 14.94
N GLY A 61 -15.58 6.81 13.76
CA GLY A 61 -16.70 5.89 13.57
C GLY A 61 -16.31 4.41 13.52
N LYS A 62 -15.02 4.09 13.49
CA LYS A 62 -14.47 2.74 13.25
C LYS A 62 -15.12 2.08 12.03
N ARG A 63 -15.15 2.81 10.91
CA ARG A 63 -15.72 2.36 9.64
C ARG A 63 -14.69 2.41 8.52
N PRO A 64 -14.73 1.48 7.56
CA PRO A 64 -13.70 1.40 6.55
C PRO A 64 -13.55 2.70 5.75
N LEU A 65 -12.31 3.09 5.47
CA LEU A 65 -11.95 4.29 4.71
C LEU A 65 -12.50 4.27 3.28
N CYS A 66 -12.67 3.07 2.72
CA CYS A 66 -13.08 2.86 1.35
C CYS A 66 -14.07 1.70 1.29
N GLN A 67 -15.01 1.76 0.34
CA GLN A 67 -15.88 0.63 0.02
C GLN A 67 -15.08 -0.60 -0.44
N ASP A 68 -13.92 -0.36 -1.05
CA ASP A 68 -12.95 -1.39 -1.39
C ASP A 68 -11.96 -1.57 -0.25
N THR A 69 -12.24 -2.55 0.61
CA THR A 69 -11.38 -2.89 1.74
C THR A 69 -10.14 -3.70 1.35
N GLY A 70 -9.96 -3.96 0.05
CA GLY A 70 -8.69 -4.41 -0.52
C GLY A 70 -8.42 -5.91 -0.52
N ILE A 71 -7.36 -6.28 -1.24
CA ILE A 71 -6.76 -7.62 -1.28
C ILE A 71 -5.62 -7.63 -0.26
N VAL A 72 -5.63 -8.57 0.67
CA VAL A 72 -4.57 -8.65 1.70
C VAL A 72 -3.27 -9.11 1.05
N THR A 73 -2.23 -8.28 1.19
CA THR A 73 -0.84 -8.61 0.85
C THR A 73 0.01 -8.47 2.10
N CYS A 74 0.80 -9.49 2.40
CA CYS A 74 1.58 -9.59 3.63
C CYS A 74 3.03 -9.94 3.30
N PHE A 75 3.98 -9.20 3.87
CA PHE A 75 5.40 -9.49 3.85
C PHE A 75 5.81 -9.94 5.25
N VAL A 76 6.18 -11.22 5.38
CA VAL A 76 6.52 -11.85 6.66
C VAL A 76 8.00 -12.21 6.66
N LYS A 77 8.78 -11.53 7.50
CA LYS A 77 10.19 -11.86 7.72
C LYS A 77 10.32 -12.65 9.03
N ILE A 78 10.82 -13.87 8.94
CA ILE A 78 10.93 -14.81 10.06
C ILE A 78 12.39 -14.97 10.45
N GLY A 79 12.71 -14.58 11.68
CA GLY A 79 14.03 -14.79 12.27
C GLY A 79 14.39 -16.27 12.36
N MET A 80 15.61 -16.65 11.95
CA MET A 80 16.12 -18.03 12.02
C MET A 80 16.16 -18.62 13.44
N GLY A 81 16.08 -17.78 14.48
CA GLY A 81 15.99 -18.17 15.89
C GLY A 81 14.57 -18.35 16.44
N VAL A 82 13.55 -18.18 15.58
CA VAL A 82 12.13 -18.35 15.90
C VAL A 82 11.73 -19.82 15.84
N SER A 83 10.90 -20.24 16.79
CA SER A 83 10.15 -21.49 16.75
C SER A 83 8.68 -21.22 17.02
N TRP A 84 7.78 -22.07 16.52
CA TRP A 84 6.35 -21.97 16.78
C TRP A 84 5.95 -22.89 17.93
N ASP A 85 4.97 -22.48 18.74
CA ASP A 85 4.39 -23.34 19.79
C ASP A 85 3.56 -24.51 19.22
N LYS A 86 3.07 -24.34 17.99
CA LYS A 86 2.31 -25.32 17.19
C LYS A 86 2.81 -25.35 15.76
N THR A 87 2.58 -26.47 15.08
CA THR A 87 3.00 -26.68 13.68
C THR A 87 1.88 -27.30 12.84
N ASP A 88 0.63 -27.13 13.25
CA ASP A 88 -0.55 -27.62 12.54
C ASP A 88 -1.04 -26.65 11.45
N MET A 89 -0.52 -25.42 11.43
CA MET A 89 -0.75 -24.43 10.38
C MET A 89 0.58 -23.89 9.81
N THR A 90 0.58 -23.67 8.50
CA THR A 90 1.62 -22.87 7.82
C THR A 90 1.44 -21.37 8.08
N VAL A 91 2.48 -20.57 7.85
CA VAL A 91 2.39 -19.10 7.95
C VAL A 91 1.32 -18.51 7.02
N GLN A 92 1.21 -19.03 5.80
CA GLN A 92 0.13 -18.66 4.87
C GLN A 92 -1.25 -18.88 5.51
N GLN A 93 -1.49 -20.08 6.08
CA GLN A 93 -2.76 -20.40 6.72
C GLN A 93 -3.04 -19.54 7.95
N MET A 94 -2.01 -19.18 8.72
CA MET A 94 -2.16 -18.26 9.86
C MET A 94 -2.54 -16.84 9.40
N VAL A 95 -1.93 -16.33 8.32
CA VAL A 95 -2.32 -15.04 7.72
C VAL A 95 -3.74 -15.10 7.13
N ASP A 96 -4.10 -16.18 6.46
CA ASP A 96 -5.45 -16.39 5.91
C ASP A 96 -6.50 -16.45 7.02
N GLU A 97 -6.17 -17.07 8.16
CA GLU A 97 -7.08 -17.12 9.31
C GLU A 97 -7.27 -15.74 9.95
N GLY A 98 -6.19 -14.98 10.17
CA GLY A 98 -6.32 -13.59 10.65
C GLY A 98 -7.08 -12.70 9.66
N THR A 99 -6.87 -12.91 8.36
CA THR A 99 -7.62 -12.23 7.29
C THR A 99 -9.12 -12.55 7.36
N ARG A 100 -9.48 -13.83 7.44
CA ARG A 100 -10.88 -14.26 7.56
C ARG A 100 -11.55 -13.63 8.77
N ARG A 101 -10.89 -13.66 9.94
CA ARG A 101 -11.43 -13.06 11.17
C ARG A 101 -11.62 -11.56 11.04
N ALA A 102 -10.62 -10.84 10.53
CA ALA A 102 -10.74 -9.40 10.29
C ALA A 102 -11.92 -9.07 9.36
N TYR A 103 -12.09 -9.81 8.27
CA TYR A 103 -13.13 -9.49 7.29
C TYR A 103 -14.53 -9.89 7.76
N MET A 104 -14.64 -10.94 8.58
CA MET A 104 -15.89 -11.41 9.17
C MET A 104 -16.16 -10.81 10.57
N ASN A 105 -15.34 -9.85 11.01
CA ASN A 105 -15.48 -9.25 12.33
C ASN A 105 -16.87 -8.60 12.48
N PRO A 106 -17.67 -8.99 13.49
CA PRO A 106 -19.05 -8.53 13.61
C PRO A 106 -19.17 -7.04 13.97
N ASP A 107 -18.14 -6.46 14.61
CA ASP A 107 -18.13 -5.06 15.03
C ASP A 107 -17.74 -4.11 13.89
N ASN A 108 -16.94 -4.58 12.94
CA ASN A 108 -16.53 -3.85 11.75
C ASN A 108 -16.35 -4.80 10.55
N PRO A 109 -17.44 -5.25 9.92
CA PRO A 109 -17.38 -6.17 8.78
C PRO A 109 -16.77 -5.47 7.57
N LEU A 110 -15.80 -6.14 6.93
CA LEU A 110 -15.13 -5.64 5.73
C LEU A 110 -15.69 -6.31 4.47
N ARG A 111 -15.40 -5.73 3.29
CA ARG A 111 -15.92 -6.25 2.03
C ARG A 111 -15.01 -7.32 1.44
N ALA A 112 -15.48 -8.58 1.43
CA ALA A 112 -14.81 -9.64 0.69
C ALA A 112 -14.84 -9.42 -0.83
N SER A 113 -13.66 -9.37 -1.45
CA SER A 113 -13.43 -9.05 -2.86
C SER A 113 -12.73 -10.18 -3.62
N ILE A 114 -12.28 -11.25 -2.95
CA ILE A 114 -11.62 -12.42 -3.57
C ILE A 114 -12.63 -13.44 -4.12
N VAL A 115 -12.21 -14.14 -5.18
CA VAL A 115 -12.94 -15.23 -5.83
C VAL A 115 -12.11 -16.52 -5.86
N GLU A 116 -12.74 -17.67 -5.62
CA GLU A 116 -12.06 -18.98 -5.51
C GLU A 116 -11.65 -19.56 -6.87
N ASP A 117 -12.46 -19.33 -7.91
CA ASP A 117 -12.24 -19.83 -9.27
C ASP A 117 -12.14 -18.65 -10.26
N PRO A 118 -10.99 -17.94 -10.30
CA PRO A 118 -10.82 -16.74 -11.10
C PRO A 118 -10.95 -16.98 -12.61
N ALA A 119 -10.60 -18.19 -13.08
CA ALA A 119 -10.68 -18.58 -14.48
C ALA A 119 -12.03 -19.20 -14.89
N GLY A 120 -12.87 -19.58 -13.93
CA GLY A 120 -14.18 -20.20 -14.17
C GLY A 120 -15.34 -19.43 -13.53
N ALA A 121 -15.96 -20.03 -12.51
CA ALA A 121 -17.24 -19.58 -11.96
C ALA A 121 -17.14 -18.28 -11.13
N ARG A 122 -15.95 -17.88 -10.70
CA ARG A 122 -15.67 -16.63 -9.98
C ARG A 122 -16.57 -16.39 -8.76
N LYS A 123 -16.86 -17.46 -8.02
CA LYS A 123 -17.62 -17.36 -6.76
C LYS A 123 -16.79 -16.62 -5.73
N ASN A 124 -17.41 -15.61 -5.11
CA ASN A 124 -16.79 -14.83 -4.05
C ASN A 124 -16.57 -15.70 -2.81
N THR A 125 -15.41 -15.60 -2.17
CA THR A 125 -15.01 -16.44 -1.02
C THR A 125 -15.68 -16.04 0.29
N LYS A 126 -16.31 -14.86 0.34
CA LYS A 126 -17.05 -14.29 1.48
C LYS A 126 -16.20 -13.95 2.71
N ASP A 127 -14.93 -14.33 2.73
CA ASP A 127 -13.99 -14.06 3.81
C ASP A 127 -12.71 -13.33 3.35
N ASN A 128 -12.63 -12.97 2.06
CA ASN A 128 -11.51 -12.29 1.42
C ASN A 128 -10.19 -13.07 1.41
N THR A 129 -10.23 -14.38 1.66
CA THR A 129 -9.08 -15.27 1.51
C THR A 129 -9.05 -15.90 0.10
N PRO A 130 -7.89 -16.38 -0.38
CA PRO A 130 -6.57 -16.31 0.24
C PRO A 130 -5.93 -14.91 0.14
N ALA A 131 -5.09 -14.58 1.13
CA ALA A 131 -4.16 -13.47 1.10
C ALA A 131 -2.92 -13.80 0.26
N VAL A 132 -2.25 -12.77 -0.26
CA VAL A 132 -0.95 -12.89 -0.93
C VAL A 132 0.15 -12.77 0.13
N VAL A 133 0.87 -13.86 0.43
CA VAL A 133 1.89 -13.88 1.49
C VAL A 133 3.28 -14.12 0.91
N HIS A 134 4.17 -13.15 1.12
CA HIS A 134 5.59 -13.26 0.86
C HIS A 134 6.31 -13.61 2.16
N ILE A 135 7.11 -14.68 2.15
CA ILE A 135 7.80 -15.19 3.34
C ILE A 135 9.30 -15.19 3.07
N ASP A 136 10.04 -14.46 3.90
CA ASP A 136 11.51 -14.45 3.90
C ASP A 136 12.04 -14.93 5.25
N THR A 137 13.18 -15.62 5.22
CA THR A 137 13.92 -15.98 6.44
C THR A 137 15.09 -15.03 6.62
N VAL A 138 15.24 -14.50 7.84
CA VAL A 138 16.24 -13.47 8.17
C VAL A 138 17.02 -13.84 9.43
N PRO A 139 18.21 -13.28 9.67
CA PRO A 139 18.89 -13.44 10.96
C PRO A 139 18.05 -12.86 12.11
N GLY A 140 18.23 -13.40 13.32
CA GLY A 140 17.56 -12.93 14.53
C GLY A 140 16.45 -13.86 15.03
N ASP A 141 15.68 -13.38 16.00
CA ASP A 141 14.73 -14.18 16.79
C ASP A 141 13.34 -13.52 16.90
N LYS A 142 13.02 -12.64 15.94
CA LYS A 142 11.75 -11.93 15.83
C LYS A 142 11.04 -12.29 14.53
N ILE A 143 9.74 -12.03 14.51
CA ILE A 143 8.95 -11.96 13.27
C ILE A 143 8.61 -10.49 13.02
N GLU A 144 8.83 -10.03 11.80
CA GLU A 144 8.34 -8.74 11.31
C GLU A 144 7.26 -9.01 10.26
N VAL A 145 6.15 -8.28 10.38
CA VAL A 145 5.02 -8.37 9.47
C VAL A 145 4.71 -6.98 8.95
N MET A 146 4.76 -6.80 7.63
CA MET A 146 4.18 -5.64 6.96
C MET A 146 2.95 -6.09 6.19
N ILE A 147 1.82 -5.43 6.42
CA ILE A 147 0.52 -5.85 5.87
C ILE A 147 -0.18 -4.68 5.20
N ALA A 148 -0.73 -4.95 4.01
CA ALA A 148 -1.48 -3.98 3.22
C ALA A 148 -2.82 -4.57 2.79
N ALA A 149 -3.85 -3.73 2.87
CA ALA A 149 -5.16 -3.96 2.31
C ALA A 149 -5.25 -3.26 0.93
N LYS A 150 -4.76 -3.92 -0.13
CA LYS A 150 -4.54 -3.26 -1.42
C LYS A 150 -5.82 -3.18 -2.25
N GLY A 151 -6.38 -1.97 -2.37
CA GLY A 151 -7.57 -1.73 -3.19
C GLY A 151 -7.35 -2.10 -4.67
N GLY A 152 -8.32 -2.80 -5.25
CA GLY A 152 -8.26 -3.31 -6.63
C GLY A 152 -8.14 -2.20 -7.68
N GLY A 153 -8.71 -1.01 -7.40
CA GLY A 153 -8.53 0.18 -8.25
C GLY A 153 -7.06 0.55 -8.44
N SER A 154 -6.30 0.59 -7.34
CA SER A 154 -4.86 0.89 -7.36
C SER A 154 -4.02 -0.28 -7.89
N GLU A 155 -4.39 -1.52 -7.54
CA GLU A 155 -3.71 -2.73 -8.03
C GLU A 155 -3.74 -2.81 -9.57
N ASN A 156 -4.89 -2.52 -10.18
CA ASN A 156 -5.08 -2.49 -11.63
C ASN A 156 -4.26 -1.40 -12.35
N LYS A 157 -3.66 -0.46 -11.62
CA LYS A 157 -2.78 0.57 -12.18
C LYS A 157 -1.31 0.21 -12.09
N SER A 158 -0.94 -0.97 -11.59
CA SER A 158 0.43 -1.47 -11.64
C SER A 158 0.91 -1.57 -13.10
N LYS A 159 2.11 -1.08 -13.38
CA LYS A 159 2.74 -1.09 -14.70
C LYS A 159 4.12 -1.72 -14.61
N MET A 160 4.51 -2.40 -15.68
CA MET A 160 5.81 -3.06 -15.82
C MET A 160 6.35 -2.78 -17.21
N VAL A 161 7.66 -2.58 -17.29
CA VAL A 161 8.40 -2.40 -18.53
C VAL A 161 9.79 -3.03 -18.39
N MET A 162 10.33 -3.54 -19.49
CA MET A 162 11.73 -3.93 -19.60
C MET A 162 12.48 -2.80 -20.29
N LEU A 163 13.20 -1.98 -19.52
CA LEU A 163 13.99 -0.87 -20.04
C LEU A 163 15.35 -1.37 -20.56
N ASN A 164 15.83 -0.77 -21.64
CA ASN A 164 17.23 -0.90 -22.04
C ASN A 164 18.12 -0.10 -21.08
N PRO A 165 19.42 -0.43 -20.96
CA PRO A 165 20.34 0.32 -20.09
C PRO A 165 20.45 1.82 -20.40
N SER A 166 20.10 2.24 -21.62
CA SER A 166 20.10 3.64 -22.06
C SER A 166 18.77 4.36 -21.86
N ASP A 167 17.70 3.66 -21.49
CA ASP A 167 16.39 4.26 -21.32
C ASP A 167 16.31 5.03 -20.00
N ASP A 168 15.55 6.12 -20.00
CA ASP A 168 15.37 6.99 -18.83
C ASP A 168 14.12 6.58 -18.03
N ILE A 169 14.32 6.29 -16.74
CA ILE A 169 13.27 5.86 -15.82
C ILE A 169 12.25 6.99 -15.58
N VAL A 170 12.72 8.23 -15.43
CA VAL A 170 11.86 9.39 -15.17
C VAL A 170 10.95 9.65 -16.36
N GLU A 171 11.50 9.64 -17.57
CA GLU A 171 10.72 9.81 -18.80
C GLU A 171 9.68 8.69 -18.99
N TRP A 172 10.03 7.45 -18.65
CA TRP A 172 9.06 6.36 -18.66
C TRP A 172 7.92 6.61 -17.66
N VAL A 173 8.21 7.04 -16.43
CA VAL A 173 7.17 7.34 -15.43
C VAL A 173 6.27 8.47 -15.92
N LEU A 174 6.83 9.56 -16.45
CA LEU A 174 6.06 10.71 -16.91
C LEU A 174 5.16 10.40 -18.11
N LYS A 175 5.61 9.51 -19.00
CA LYS A 175 4.78 9.01 -20.10
C LYS A 175 3.69 8.07 -19.60
N THR A 176 3.98 7.28 -18.57
CA THR A 176 3.09 6.20 -18.10
C THR A 176 2.00 6.71 -17.17
N LEU A 177 2.33 7.60 -16.24
CA LEU A 177 1.41 8.07 -15.20
C LEU A 177 0.10 8.64 -15.75
N PRO A 178 0.08 9.48 -16.81
CA PRO A 178 -1.17 9.96 -17.41
C PRO A 178 -2.08 8.83 -17.92
N THR A 179 -1.51 7.71 -18.38
CA THR A 179 -2.27 6.56 -18.90
C THR A 179 -3.00 5.79 -17.80
N MET A 180 -2.61 5.96 -16.53
CA MET A 180 -3.29 5.33 -15.39
C MET A 180 -4.65 6.00 -15.13
N GLY A 181 -4.85 7.24 -15.57
CA GLY A 181 -6.02 8.05 -15.25
C GLY A 181 -6.17 8.24 -13.73
N ALA A 182 -7.39 8.58 -13.29
CA ALA A 182 -7.69 8.84 -11.88
C ALA A 182 -8.15 7.59 -11.08
N GLY A 183 -8.20 6.39 -11.70
CA GLY A 183 -8.79 5.19 -11.09
C GLY A 183 -8.04 4.59 -9.89
N TRP A 184 -6.92 5.18 -9.49
CA TRP A 184 -6.16 4.85 -8.28
C TRP A 184 -6.33 5.92 -7.17
N CYS A 185 -7.24 6.87 -7.37
CA CYS A 185 -7.67 7.89 -6.40
C CYS A 185 -6.54 8.82 -5.89
N PRO A 186 -5.83 9.56 -6.77
CA PRO A 186 -4.85 10.54 -6.32
C PRO A 186 -5.47 11.62 -5.41
N PRO A 187 -4.70 12.26 -4.50
CA PRO A 187 -3.26 12.09 -4.35
C PRO A 187 -2.87 10.86 -3.52
N GLY A 188 -1.89 10.11 -4.02
CA GLY A 188 -1.37 8.89 -3.38
C GLY A 188 0.15 8.77 -3.53
N MET A 189 0.68 7.57 -3.37
CA MET A 189 2.12 7.29 -3.51
C MET A 189 2.40 6.49 -4.78
N LEU A 190 3.58 6.69 -5.37
CA LEU A 190 4.11 5.80 -6.41
C LEU A 190 5.19 4.91 -5.82
N GLY A 191 5.07 3.59 -5.98
CA GLY A 191 6.12 2.64 -5.64
C GLY A 191 6.82 2.14 -6.90
N LEU A 192 8.15 2.21 -6.92
CA LEU A 192 9.00 1.81 -8.03
C LEU A 192 9.95 0.69 -7.59
N GLY A 193 9.79 -0.48 -8.21
CA GLY A 193 10.76 -1.56 -8.10
C GLY A 193 11.67 -1.56 -9.32
N ILE A 194 12.95 -1.26 -9.12
CA ILE A 194 13.95 -1.16 -10.20
C ILE A 194 14.96 -2.29 -10.03
N GLY A 195 15.15 -3.07 -11.10
CA GLY A 195 16.11 -4.18 -11.15
C GLY A 195 15.54 -5.54 -10.75
N GLY A 196 16.41 -6.54 -10.73
CA GLY A 196 16.02 -7.94 -10.59
C GLY A 196 15.29 -8.49 -11.82
N THR A 197 14.64 -9.63 -11.66
CA THR A 197 13.69 -10.20 -12.61
C THR A 197 12.32 -9.54 -12.46
N ALA A 198 11.41 -9.78 -13.41
CA ALA A 198 10.09 -9.14 -13.46
C ALA A 198 9.30 -9.29 -12.15
N GLU A 199 9.27 -10.49 -11.58
CA GLU A 199 8.62 -10.80 -10.31
C GLU A 199 9.25 -10.06 -9.13
N LYS A 200 10.59 -9.95 -9.09
CA LYS A 200 11.27 -9.24 -8.00
C LYS A 200 11.01 -7.73 -8.08
N ALA A 201 11.03 -7.15 -9.28
CA ALA A 201 10.68 -5.75 -9.48
C ALA A 201 9.25 -5.45 -9.00
N ALA A 202 8.27 -6.29 -9.36
CA ALA A 202 6.90 -6.10 -8.91
C ALA A 202 6.74 -6.18 -7.38
N VAL A 203 7.45 -7.13 -6.75
CA VAL A 203 7.46 -7.27 -5.28
C VAL A 203 8.11 -6.05 -4.61
N LEU A 204 9.27 -5.59 -5.09
CA LEU A 204 9.96 -4.42 -4.56
C LEU A 204 9.09 -3.15 -4.66
N ALA A 205 8.39 -2.95 -5.78
CA ALA A 205 7.49 -1.82 -5.96
C ALA A 205 6.33 -1.82 -4.94
N LYS A 206 5.86 -2.99 -4.52
CA LYS A 206 4.82 -3.11 -3.50
C LYS A 206 5.37 -2.96 -2.09
N GLU A 207 6.54 -3.53 -1.82
CA GLU A 207 7.18 -3.45 -0.51
C GLU A 207 7.61 -2.00 -0.19
N SER A 208 8.10 -1.24 -1.18
CA SER A 208 8.51 0.17 -0.97
C SER A 208 7.37 1.09 -0.53
N LEU A 209 6.12 0.74 -0.87
CA LEU A 209 4.92 1.47 -0.42
C LEU A 209 4.61 1.29 1.08
N MET A 210 5.32 0.42 1.79
CA MET A 210 5.20 0.25 3.24
C MET A 210 6.02 1.29 4.01
N ASP A 211 6.92 2.02 3.35
CA ASP A 211 7.77 3.02 4.00
C ASP A 211 6.99 4.30 4.36
N PRO A 212 7.35 4.99 5.46
CA PRO A 212 6.69 6.22 5.88
C PRO A 212 6.77 7.32 4.82
N VAL A 213 5.74 8.16 4.68
CA VAL A 213 5.77 9.34 3.81
C VAL A 213 6.79 10.36 4.31
N ASP A 214 7.87 10.55 3.56
CA ASP A 214 9.07 11.28 4.00
C ASP A 214 9.68 12.21 2.92
N ILE A 215 9.05 12.33 1.74
CA ILE A 215 9.63 13.10 0.62
C ILE A 215 9.93 14.56 0.98
N GLN A 216 9.13 15.20 1.83
CA GLN A 216 9.37 16.59 2.23
C GLN A 216 10.63 16.71 3.09
N GLU A 217 10.81 15.80 4.06
CA GLU A 217 12.01 15.72 4.89
C GLU A 217 13.25 15.41 4.05
N LEU A 218 13.10 14.52 3.05
CA LEU A 218 14.14 14.21 2.07
C LEU A 218 14.56 15.44 1.24
N ILE A 219 13.59 16.24 0.76
CA ILE A 219 13.87 17.48 0.02
C ILE A 219 14.60 18.49 0.92
N GLU A 220 14.13 18.68 2.16
CA GLU A 220 14.71 19.63 3.10
C GLU A 220 16.15 19.30 3.48
N ARG A 221 16.45 18.01 3.74
CA ARG A 221 17.83 17.57 4.04
C ARG A 221 18.73 17.51 2.82
N GLY A 222 18.14 17.46 1.62
CA GLY A 222 18.82 17.26 0.35
C GLY A 222 19.15 15.77 0.06
N PRO A 223 18.84 15.27 -1.16
CA PRO A 223 19.09 13.88 -1.52
C PRO A 223 20.58 13.59 -1.71
N GLN A 224 21.07 12.53 -1.08
CA GLN A 224 22.48 12.15 -1.02
C GLN A 224 22.79 10.99 -1.98
N THR A 225 21.89 10.01 -2.06
CA THR A 225 22.06 8.80 -2.88
C THR A 225 21.42 8.96 -4.27
N THR A 226 21.74 8.05 -5.18
CA THR A 226 21.16 8.06 -6.54
C THR A 226 19.66 7.81 -6.53
N ASP A 227 19.18 6.89 -5.70
CA ASP A 227 17.77 6.60 -5.51
C ASP A 227 17.02 7.78 -4.89
N GLU A 228 17.58 8.44 -3.88
CA GLU A 228 16.99 9.65 -3.30
C GLU A 228 16.85 10.78 -4.32
N LYS A 229 17.87 11.00 -5.16
CA LYS A 229 17.82 12.00 -6.24
C LYS A 229 16.73 11.65 -7.25
N LEU A 230 16.62 10.37 -7.61
CA LEU A 230 15.59 9.88 -8.52
C LEU A 230 14.17 10.07 -7.94
N ARG A 231 13.97 9.74 -6.65
CA ARG A 231 12.69 9.93 -5.94
C ARG A 231 12.24 11.39 -5.99
N VAL A 232 13.14 12.33 -5.65
CA VAL A 232 12.85 13.77 -5.68
C VAL A 232 12.56 14.26 -7.10
N GLU A 233 13.37 13.85 -8.09
CA GLU A 233 13.16 14.25 -9.48
C GLU A 233 11.81 13.78 -10.03
N ILE A 234 11.46 12.51 -9.80
CA ILE A 234 10.16 11.97 -10.21
C ILE A 234 9.05 12.73 -9.50
N TYR A 235 9.12 12.89 -8.18
CA TYR A 235 8.11 13.59 -7.38
C TYR A 235 7.81 14.99 -7.92
N GLU A 236 8.85 15.79 -8.19
CA GLU A 236 8.67 17.13 -8.74
C GLU A 236 8.05 17.10 -10.14
N ARG A 237 8.56 16.23 -11.02
CA ARG A 237 8.14 16.22 -12.42
C ARG A 237 6.74 15.66 -12.62
N VAL A 238 6.34 14.64 -11.86
CA VAL A 238 4.99 14.08 -11.97
C VAL A 238 3.93 15.06 -11.45
N ASN A 239 4.23 15.80 -10.38
CA ASN A 239 3.31 16.83 -9.88
C ASN A 239 3.19 18.01 -10.86
N LYS A 240 4.28 18.36 -11.56
CA LYS A 240 4.27 19.36 -12.67
C LYS A 240 3.43 18.95 -13.87
N LEU A 241 3.00 17.69 -14.01
CA LEU A 241 2.05 17.27 -15.06
C LEU A 241 0.65 17.86 -14.86
N GLY A 242 0.33 18.33 -13.66
CA GLY A 242 -0.95 18.97 -13.36
C GLY A 242 -2.15 18.01 -13.45
N ILE A 243 -1.95 16.70 -13.23
CA ILE A 243 -3.05 15.72 -13.17
C ILE A 243 -3.94 16.02 -11.95
N GLY A 244 -3.32 16.27 -10.81
CA GLY A 244 -3.95 16.72 -9.57
C GLY A 244 -4.80 15.68 -8.85
N ALA A 245 -5.38 16.10 -7.73
CA ALA A 245 -6.24 15.25 -6.90
C ALA A 245 -7.45 14.75 -7.70
N GLN A 246 -7.71 13.45 -7.64
CA GLN A 246 -8.77 12.75 -8.38
C GLN A 246 -8.73 12.96 -9.91
N GLY A 247 -7.61 13.44 -10.47
CA GLY A 247 -7.51 13.79 -11.89
C GLY A 247 -8.26 15.07 -12.28
N LEU A 248 -8.57 15.94 -11.31
CA LEU A 248 -9.33 17.19 -11.50
C LEU A 248 -8.44 18.39 -11.87
N GLY A 249 -7.17 18.16 -12.20
CA GLY A 249 -6.17 19.20 -12.29
C GLY A 249 -5.67 19.64 -10.91
N GLY A 250 -4.60 20.43 -10.84
CA GLY A 250 -4.08 20.96 -9.58
C GLY A 250 -2.61 20.63 -9.35
N LEU A 251 -2.10 20.98 -8.18
CA LEU A 251 -0.67 20.96 -7.88
C LEU A 251 -0.17 19.58 -7.44
N THR A 252 -1.03 18.78 -6.79
CA THR A 252 -0.61 17.52 -6.17
C THR A 252 -1.32 16.31 -6.77
N THR A 253 -0.57 15.50 -7.50
CA THR A 253 -0.96 14.18 -8.01
C THR A 253 -0.45 13.06 -7.10
N VAL A 254 0.75 13.22 -6.55
CA VAL A 254 1.39 12.27 -5.63
C VAL A 254 1.89 13.01 -4.38
N VAL A 255 1.80 12.34 -3.23
CA VAL A 255 2.37 12.83 -1.97
C VAL A 255 3.76 12.29 -1.67
N ASP A 256 4.17 11.18 -2.31
CA ASP A 256 5.51 10.59 -2.21
C ASP A 256 5.80 9.69 -3.43
N VAL A 257 7.09 9.38 -3.63
CA VAL A 257 7.62 8.39 -4.58
C VAL A 257 8.57 7.50 -3.79
N LYS A 258 8.38 6.17 -3.84
CA LYS A 258 9.12 5.15 -3.09
C LYS A 258 9.93 4.25 -4.01
#